data_AF-A0AAN0LXZ0-F1
#
_entry.id   AF-A0AAN0LXZ0-F1
#
_cell.length_a   1.000
_cell.length_b   1.000
_cell.length_c   1.000
_cell.angle_alpha   90.00
_cell.angle_beta   90.00
_cell.angle_gamma   90.00
#
_symmetry.space_group_name_H-M   'P 1'
#
loop_
_entity.id
_entity.type
_entity.pdbx_description
1 polymer ?
#
loop_
_entity_poly.entity_id
_entity_poly.type
_entity_poly.pdbx_seq_one_letter_code
_entity_poly.pdbx_strand_id
1 'polypeptide(L)'
;MILSQDVIRREILDVKDTEGNLSVSLIVNMLKFGLGKYDLIVMEGIFNSWKYQEMFREITALAVPTYFYYFDLSFEASYTRHLMKDTKRVWVRCFKTPVGQG
;
A
#
# COMPACT_ATOMS: atom_id res chain seq x y z
N MET A 1 -7.58 10.23 4.37
CA MET A 1 -7.54 8.99 5.18
C MET A 1 -6.28 8.21 4.86
N ILE A 2 -5.54 7.72 5.85
CA ILE A 2 -4.36 6.86 5.63
C ILE A 2 -4.74 5.43 6.00
N LEU A 3 -4.50 4.48 5.10
CA LEU A 3 -4.70 3.05 5.28
C LEU A 3 -3.32 2.38 5.30
N SER A 4 -2.75 2.24 6.49
CA SER A 4 -1.45 1.59 6.68
C SER A 4 -1.63 0.09 6.80
N GLN A 5 -1.05 -0.67 5.87
CA GLN A 5 -1.10 -2.12 5.87
C GLN A 5 -0.59 -2.71 7.19
N ASP A 6 0.55 -2.22 7.68
CA ASP A 6 1.18 -2.78 8.88
C ASP A 6 0.39 -2.45 10.15
N VAL A 7 -0.16 -1.24 10.27
CA VAL A 7 -1.05 -0.90 11.39
C VAL A 7 -2.30 -1.77 11.37
N ILE A 8 -2.97 -1.87 10.20
CA ILE A 8 -4.19 -2.67 10.06
C ILE A 8 -3.93 -4.15 10.40
N ARG A 9 -2.82 -4.70 9.91
CA ARG A 9 -2.49 -6.11 10.13
C ARG A 9 -2.02 -6.40 11.56
N ARG A 10 -1.11 -5.59 12.11
CA ARG A 10 -0.41 -5.88 13.39
C ARG A 10 -1.11 -5.29 14.59
N GLU A 11 -1.64 -4.08 14.47
CA GLU A 11 -2.18 -3.34 15.62
C GLU A 11 -3.70 -3.50 15.72
N ILE A 12 -4.41 -3.51 14.59
CA ILE A 12 -5.87 -3.61 14.57
C ILE A 12 -6.32 -5.07 14.60
N LEU A 13 -5.74 -5.92 13.77
CA LEU A 13 -6.18 -7.32 13.61
C LEU A 13 -5.34 -8.34 14.38
N ASP A 14 -4.10 -8.01 14.73
CA ASP A 14 -3.11 -8.93 15.31
C ASP A 14 -3.01 -10.28 14.55
N VAL A 15 -2.89 -10.21 13.22
CA VAL A 15 -2.78 -11.39 12.35
C VAL A 15 -1.39 -11.53 11.71
N LYS A 16 -1.00 -12.78 11.47
CA LYS A 16 0.22 -13.10 10.72
C LYS A 16 0.10 -12.66 9.26
N ASP A 17 1.23 -12.30 8.66
CA ASP A 17 1.29 -11.91 7.24
C ASP A 17 1.30 -13.14 6.31
N THR A 18 0.20 -13.89 6.33
CA THR A 18 -0.04 -15.02 5.43
C THR A 18 -0.95 -14.60 4.28
N GLU A 19 -0.94 -15.35 3.18
CA GLU A 19 -1.95 -15.21 2.13
C GLU A 19 -3.35 -15.41 2.71
N GLY A 20 -4.32 -14.65 2.20
CA GLY A 20 -5.73 -14.75 2.63
C GLY A 20 -6.02 -14.26 4.05
N ASN A 21 -5.07 -13.56 4.71
CA ASN A 21 -5.34 -12.99 6.02
C ASN A 21 -6.38 -11.85 5.96
N LEU A 22 -7.01 -11.56 7.09
CA LEU A 22 -8.13 -10.61 7.19
C LEU A 22 -7.76 -9.14 6.90
N SER A 23 -6.48 -8.79 6.83
CA SER A 23 -6.06 -7.41 6.59
C SER A 23 -6.47 -6.92 5.21
N VAL A 24 -6.43 -7.80 4.20
CA VAL A 24 -6.79 -7.45 2.81
C VAL A 24 -8.25 -7.02 2.74
N SER A 25 -9.17 -7.83 3.28
CA SER A 25 -10.61 -7.53 3.25
C SER A 25 -10.94 -6.29 4.07
N LEU A 26 -10.27 -6.07 5.21
CA LEU A 26 -10.46 -4.87 6.01
C LEU A 26 -9.98 -3.61 5.29
N ILE A 27 -8.83 -3.63 4.62
CA ILE A 27 -8.34 -2.50 3.81
C ILE A 27 -9.36 -2.12 2.74
N VAL A 28 -9.92 -3.10 2.01
CA VAL A 28 -10.97 -2.86 0.99
C VAL A 28 -12.20 -2.21 1.60
N ASN A 29 -12.69 -2.73 2.73
CA ASN A 29 -13.87 -2.18 3.39
C ASN A 29 -13.64 -0.75 3.89
N MET A 30 -12.47 -0.46 4.45
CA MET A 30 -12.08 0.89 4.87
C MET A 30 -11.95 1.85 3.69
N LEU A 31 -11.40 1.39 2.56
CA LEU A 31 -11.34 2.17 1.32
C LEU A 31 -12.75 2.52 0.84
N LYS A 32 -13.63 1.53 0.68
CA LYS A 32 -15.03 1.74 0.27
C LYS A 32 -15.77 2.68 1.21
N PHE A 33 -15.52 2.56 2.52
CA PHE A 33 -16.07 3.49 3.50
C PHE A 33 -15.60 4.93 3.28
N GLY A 34 -14.31 5.12 2.96
CA GLY A 34 -13.72 6.43 2.75
C GLY A 34 -14.12 7.10 1.44
N LEU A 35 -14.46 6.33 0.41
CA LEU A 35 -14.89 6.86 -0.89
C LEU A 35 -16.10 7.79 -0.73
N GLY A 36 -16.02 8.97 -1.35
CA GLY A 36 -17.02 10.03 -1.25
C GLY A 36 -17.08 10.77 0.09
N LYS A 37 -16.28 10.37 1.09
CA LYS A 37 -16.20 11.03 2.42
C LYS A 37 -14.87 11.76 2.65
N TYR A 38 -13.80 11.30 2.01
CA TYR A 38 -12.48 11.91 2.10
C TYR A 38 -12.00 12.30 0.72
N ASP A 39 -11.42 13.51 0.60
CA ASP A 39 -10.87 14.01 -0.67
C ASP A 39 -9.66 13.20 -1.15
N LEU A 40 -8.89 12.65 -0.21
CA LEU A 40 -7.69 11.86 -0.48
C LEU A 40 -7.61 10.65 0.45
N ILE A 41 -7.39 9.48 -0.15
CA ILE A 41 -7.10 8.23 0.56
C ILE A 41 -5.71 7.76 0.12
N VAL A 42 -4.84 7.48 1.09
CA VAL A 42 -3.49 6.98 0.84
C VAL A 42 -3.40 5.58 1.42
N MET A 43 -3.17 4.57 0.57
CA MET A 43 -2.80 3.23 1.00
C MET A 43 -1.28 3.12 1.00
N GLU A 44 -0.70 2.68 2.12
CA GLU A 44 0.75 2.58 2.27
C GLU A 44 1.13 1.26 2.95
N GLY A 45 2.27 0.69 2.51
CA GLY A 45 2.69 -0.64 2.92
C GLY A 45 3.55 -1.35 1.87
N ILE A 46 3.90 -2.60 2.17
CA ILE A 46 4.60 -3.52 1.27
C ILE A 46 3.56 -4.46 0.65
N PHE A 47 3.00 -4.03 -0.48
CA PHE A 47 1.97 -4.78 -1.19
C PHE A 47 2.59 -5.81 -2.14
N ASN A 48 2.82 -7.02 -1.63
CA ASN A 48 3.26 -8.14 -2.47
C ASN A 48 2.17 -8.50 -3.50
N SER A 49 2.53 -8.56 -4.79
CA SER A 49 1.58 -8.81 -5.88
C SER A 49 0.77 -10.09 -5.68
N TRP A 50 1.38 -11.20 -5.28
CA TRP A 50 0.69 -12.46 -5.03
C TRP A 50 -0.45 -12.31 -4.01
N LYS A 51 -0.21 -11.62 -2.90
CA LYS A 51 -1.19 -11.50 -1.80
C LYS A 51 -2.28 -10.46 -2.07
N TYR A 52 -1.94 -9.40 -2.81
CA TYR A 52 -2.79 -8.21 -2.95
C TYR A 52 -3.34 -8.00 -4.37
N GLN A 53 -3.07 -8.91 -5.31
CA GLN A 53 -3.53 -8.79 -6.70
C GLN A 53 -5.04 -8.62 -6.80
N GLU A 54 -5.83 -9.44 -6.10
CA GLU A 54 -7.30 -9.35 -6.14
C GLU A 54 -7.81 -8.05 -5.53
N MET A 55 -7.19 -7.58 -4.45
CA MET A 55 -7.50 -6.26 -3.87
C MET A 55 -7.26 -5.15 -4.90
N PHE A 56 -6.13 -5.15 -5.60
CA PHE A 56 -5.86 -4.13 -6.61
C PHE A 56 -6.82 -4.21 -7.79
N ARG A 57 -7.19 -5.42 -8.24
CA ARG A 57 -8.23 -5.57 -9.27
C ARG A 57 -9.55 -4.94 -8.82
N GLU A 58 -9.99 -5.24 -7.61
CA GLU A 58 -11.22 -4.67 -7.05
C GLU A 58 -11.15 -3.14 -6.99
N ILE A 59 -10.03 -2.57 -6.53
CA ILE A 59 -9.82 -1.11 -6.47
C ILE A 59 -9.88 -0.48 -7.86
N THR A 60 -9.20 -1.07 -8.85
CA THR A 60 -9.22 -0.54 -10.22
C THR A 60 -10.61 -0.63 -10.85
N ALA A 61 -11.43 -1.59 -10.44
CA ALA A 61 -12.81 -1.74 -10.91
C ALA A 61 -13.78 -0.69 -10.32
N LEU A 62 -13.42 -0.02 -9.22
CA LEU A 62 -14.26 1.03 -8.60
C LEU A 62 -14.35 2.31 -9.47
N ALA A 63 -13.63 2.37 -10.60
CA ALA A 63 -13.61 3.49 -11.54
C ALA A 63 -13.30 4.87 -10.89
N VAL A 64 -12.57 4.85 -9.77
CA VAL A 64 -12.12 6.07 -9.08
C VAL A 64 -10.71 6.44 -9.53
N PRO A 65 -10.38 7.76 -9.61
CA PRO A 65 -9.01 8.19 -9.89
C PRO A 65 -8.02 7.55 -8.91
N THR A 66 -7.20 6.62 -9.41
CA THR A 66 -6.27 5.83 -8.62
C THR A 66 -4.87 6.02 -9.17
N TYR A 67 -3.90 6.26 -8.30
CA TYR A 67 -2.51 6.46 -8.67
C TYR A 67 -1.62 5.52 -7.87
N PHE A 68 -0.74 4.81 -8.58
CA PHE A 68 0.22 3.89 -7.96
C PHE A 68 1.59 4.53 -7.95
N TYR A 69 2.21 4.52 -6.76
CA TYR A 69 3.57 4.96 -6.54
C TYR A 69 4.33 3.82 -5.86
N TYR A 70 5.54 3.55 -6.35
CA TYR A 70 6.44 2.59 -5.73
C TYR A 70 7.84 3.19 -5.65
N PHE A 71 8.63 2.69 -4.71
CA PHE A 71 10.04 3.02 -4.60
C PHE A 71 10.84 2.03 -5.46
N ASP A 72 11.46 2.54 -6.52
CA ASP A 72 12.44 1.78 -7.30
C ASP A 72 13.79 1.84 -6.60
N LEU A 73 14.02 0.90 -5.67
CA LEU A 73 15.23 0.83 -4.86
C LEU A 73 15.86 -0.55 -5.01
N SER A 74 17.16 -0.57 -5.23
CA SER A 74 17.92 -1.82 -5.15
C SER A 74 17.96 -2.36 -3.72
N PHE A 75 18.18 -3.66 -3.61
CA PHE A 75 18.41 -4.31 -2.32
C PHE A 75 19.56 -3.64 -1.56
N GLU A 76 20.69 -3.38 -2.23
CA GLU A 76 21.85 -2.69 -1.64
C GLU A 76 21.52 -1.32 -1.05
N ALA A 77 20.70 -0.53 -1.76
CA ALA A 77 20.26 0.77 -1.27
C ALA A 77 19.33 0.66 -0.05
N SER A 78 18.54 -0.41 0.01
CA SER A 78 17.66 -0.71 1.15
C SER A 78 18.45 -1.24 2.34
N TYR A 79 19.45 -2.09 2.10
CA TYR A 79 20.35 -2.64 3.11
C TYR A 79 21.22 -1.56 3.75
N THR A 80 21.85 -0.70 2.93
CA THR A 80 22.64 0.44 3.41
C THR A 80 21.78 1.37 4.30
N ARG A 81 20.54 1.66 3.90
CA ARG A 81 19.60 2.43 4.74
C ARG A 81 19.26 1.75 6.05
N HIS A 82 19.07 0.43 6.02
CA HIS A 82 18.77 -0.34 7.22
C HIS A 82 19.93 -0.27 8.23
N LEU A 83 21.17 -0.31 7.74
CA LEU A 83 22.37 -0.15 8.57
C LEU A 83 22.54 1.28 9.09
N MET A 84 22.20 2.27 8.25
CA MET A 84 22.31 3.70 8.55
C MET A 84 21.05 4.24 9.23
N LYS A 85 20.37 3.45 10.07
CA LYS A 85 19.12 3.84 10.76
C LYS A 85 19.38 4.88 11.86
N ASP A 86 19.96 6.00 11.47
CA ASP A 86 19.92 7.28 12.14
C ASP A 86 18.77 8.09 11.54
N THR A 87 18.06 8.85 12.37
CA THR A 87 16.65 9.24 12.21
C THR A 87 16.42 10.37 11.17
N LYS A 88 16.91 10.23 9.94
CA LYS A 88 16.74 11.26 8.90
C LYS A 88 15.77 10.83 7.79
N ARG A 89 14.70 11.62 7.62
CA ARG A 89 13.78 11.50 6.48
C ARG A 89 14.51 11.91 5.20
N VAL A 90 14.65 10.97 4.27
CA VAL A 90 15.23 11.22 2.95
C VAL A 90 14.11 11.19 1.92
N TRP A 91 14.08 12.18 1.03
CA TRP A 91 13.14 12.24 -0.09
C TRP A 91 13.49 11.15 -1.10
N VAL A 92 12.49 10.34 -1.46
CA VAL A 92 12.65 9.28 -2.46
C VAL A 92 11.91 9.68 -3.73
N ARG A 93 12.51 9.38 -4.88
CA ARG A 93 11.90 9.61 -6.18
C ARG A 93 10.81 8.57 -6.40
N CYS A 94 9.55 9.00 -6.39
CA CYS A 94 8.41 8.16 -6.74
C CYS A 94 8.09 8.29 -8.23
N PHE A 95 7.79 7.16 -8.88
CA PHE A 95 7.27 7.13 -10.24
C PHE A 95 5.77 6.89 -10.22
N LYS A 96 5.07 7.44 -11.23
CA LYS A 96 3.63 7.25 -11.45
C LYS A 96 3.44 6.31 -12.62
N THR A 97 2.84 5.15 -12.41
CA THR A 97 2.46 4.26 -13.52
C THR A 97 1.06 4.65 -14.01
N PRO A 98 0.85 4.89 -15.31
CA PRO A 98 -0.50 5.02 -15.87
C PRO A 98 -1.22 3.67 -15.76
N VAL A 99 -2.42 3.67 -15.17
CA VAL A 99 -3.29 2.49 -15.15
C VAL A 99 -4.13 2.54 -16.42
N GLY A 100 -3.83 1.65 -17.37
CA GLY A 100 -4.64 1.43 -18.58
C GLY A 100 -3.99 1.88 -19.89
N GLN A 101 -3.21 0.99 -20.51
CA GLN A 101 -3.22 0.71 -21.96
C GLN A 101 -2.87 -0.77 -22.13
N GLY A 102 -3.90 -1.59 -22.30
CA GLY A 102 -3.85 -3.02 -22.56
C GLY A 102 -5.25 -3.49 -22.93
#